data_AF-A0A3D8I511-F1
#
_entry.id   AF-A0A3D8I511-F1
#
_cell.length_a   1.000
_cell.length_b   1.000
_cell.length_c   1.000
_cell.angle_alpha   90.00
_cell.angle_beta   90.00
_cell.angle_gamma   90.00
#
_symmetry.space_group_name_H-M   'P 1'
#
loop_
_entity.id
_entity.type
_entity.pdbx_description
1 polymer ?
#
loop_
_entity_poly.entity_id
_entity_poly.type
_entity_poly.pdbx_seq_one_letter_code
_entity_poly.pdbx_strand_id
1 'polypeptide(L)'
;MNIKITATCGDKSVSVECKRPSWESVRKAYREINEIGKGLDDYAKAELRYNLLGGKIQKAFKNEKTSYVNTCAVRVSYALNYGGMPIEKSLLNNAKHNERHKTILQNIKNMAEKYNRIDKNNNYYITNSIDMETFLWIKWGTPEFLQKNITDKFDNEVALEKLKQLNKQGIITMRISFIDANGHTTLWDKDNFVDSTNYLTTYMIDDYGKTHYNPIVTEIHFWELIGGLK
;
A
#
# COMPACT_ATOMS: atom_id res chain seq x y z
N MET A 1 -10.43 -9.73 8.97
CA MET A 1 -11.46 -10.70 9.40
C MET A 1 -12.22 -11.07 8.15
N ASN A 2 -12.20 -12.33 7.70
CA ASN A 2 -12.87 -12.70 6.44
C ASN A 2 -14.35 -12.93 6.75
N ILE A 3 -15.22 -12.00 6.35
CA ILE A 3 -16.67 -12.16 6.51
C ILE A 3 -17.11 -13.16 5.46
N LYS A 4 -17.68 -14.30 5.89
CA LYS A 4 -18.26 -15.29 5.00
C LYS A 4 -19.78 -15.20 5.10
N ILE A 5 -20.42 -14.65 4.09
CA ILE A 5 -21.88 -14.65 3.97
C ILE A 5 -22.25 -15.95 3.26
N THR A 6 -23.12 -16.76 3.85
CA THR A 6 -23.65 -17.98 3.22
C THR A 6 -25.13 -17.80 2.98
N ALA A 7 -25.54 -17.82 1.71
CA ALA A 7 -26.95 -17.89 1.32
C ALA A 7 -27.33 -19.36 1.10
N THR A 8 -28.48 -19.77 1.64
CA THR A 8 -28.99 -21.15 1.55
C THR A 8 -30.39 -21.14 0.94
N CYS A 9 -30.70 -22.09 0.07
CA CYS A 9 -32.03 -22.32 -0.50
C CYS A 9 -32.26 -23.83 -0.61
N GLY A 10 -33.10 -24.38 0.29
CA GLY A 10 -33.22 -25.82 0.48
C GLY A 10 -31.85 -26.44 0.79
N ASP A 11 -31.49 -27.47 0.02
CA ASP A 11 -30.25 -28.23 0.18
C ASP A 11 -29.03 -27.55 -0.49
N LYS A 12 -29.24 -26.39 -1.12
CA LYS A 12 -28.19 -25.65 -1.83
C LYS A 12 -27.66 -24.52 -0.95
N SER A 13 -26.35 -24.32 -0.97
CA SER A 13 -25.70 -23.17 -0.34
C SER A 13 -24.66 -22.55 -1.26
N VAL A 14 -24.54 -21.22 -1.18
CA VAL A 14 -23.46 -20.45 -1.81
C VAL A 14 -22.85 -19.54 -0.75
N SER A 15 -21.53 -19.49 -0.69
CA SER A 15 -20.83 -18.59 0.22
C SER A 15 -20.00 -17.56 -0.52
N VAL A 16 -20.09 -16.31 -0.09
CA VAL A 16 -19.23 -15.21 -0.53
C VAL A 16 -18.30 -14.84 0.62
N GLU A 17 -17.00 -14.79 0.33
CA GLU A 17 -15.97 -14.38 1.29
C GLU A 17 -15.51 -12.96 0.97
N CYS A 18 -15.70 -12.03 1.90
CA CYS A 18 -15.16 -10.68 1.81
C CYS A 18 -13.65 -10.72 2.10
N LYS A 19 -12.86 -10.58 1.04
CA LYS A 19 -11.39 -10.64 1.10
C LYS A 19 -10.71 -9.29 1.34
N ARG A 20 -11.43 -8.19 1.11
CA ARG A 20 -10.89 -6.82 1.17
C ARG A 20 -11.50 -6.07 2.35
N PRO A 21 -10.74 -5.22 3.05
CA PRO A 21 -11.27 -4.39 4.12
C PRO A 21 -12.17 -3.26 3.58
N SER A 22 -12.89 -2.60 4.49
CA SER A 22 -13.69 -1.41 4.17
C SER A 22 -12.78 -0.24 3.81
N TRP A 23 -13.18 0.51 2.76
CA TRP A 23 -12.55 1.77 2.39
C TRP A 23 -12.50 2.75 3.57
N GLU A 24 -13.62 2.94 4.28
CA GLU A 24 -13.70 3.93 5.36
C GLU A 24 -12.73 3.61 6.50
N SER A 25 -12.65 2.35 6.92
CA SER A 25 -11.73 1.92 7.98
C SER A 25 -10.27 2.09 7.57
N VAL A 26 -9.91 1.68 6.35
CA VAL A 26 -8.54 1.80 5.83
C VAL A 26 -8.15 3.27 5.64
N ARG A 27 -9.02 4.08 5.04
CA ARG A 27 -8.79 5.51 4.81
C ARG A 27 -8.62 6.27 6.12
N LYS A 28 -9.44 5.96 7.14
CA LYS A 28 -9.31 6.55 8.48
C LYS A 28 -7.93 6.26 9.06
N ALA A 29 -7.53 4.99 9.12
CA ALA A 29 -6.23 4.59 9.63
C ALA A 29 -5.07 5.18 8.81
N TYR A 30 -5.19 5.24 7.48
CA TYR A 30 -4.18 5.84 6.62
C TYR A 30 -4.00 7.33 6.92
N ARG A 31 -5.09 8.08 7.09
CA ARG A 31 -5.03 9.52 7.43
C ARG A 31 -4.34 9.77 8.76
N GLU A 32 -4.59 8.94 9.77
CA GLU A 32 -3.96 9.06 11.09
C GLU A 32 -2.42 9.06 10.99
N ILE A 33 -1.84 8.12 10.23
CA ILE A 33 -0.38 8.05 10.07
C ILE A 33 0.15 9.04 9.01
N ASN A 34 -0.65 9.36 7.99
CA ASN A 34 -0.23 10.25 6.90
C ASN A 34 -0.03 11.70 7.37
N GLU A 35 -0.92 12.20 8.22
CA GLU A 35 -0.89 13.59 8.70
C GLU A 35 0.25 13.85 9.71
N ILE A 36 0.86 12.80 10.27
CA ILE A 36 1.99 12.93 11.20
C ILE A 36 3.20 13.53 10.48
N GLY A 37 3.68 14.65 11.03
CA GLY A 37 4.84 15.37 10.53
C GLY A 37 4.59 16.13 9.22
N LYS A 38 3.33 16.29 8.79
CA LYS A 38 3.01 17.06 7.59
C LYS A 38 3.61 18.47 7.67
N GLY A 39 4.29 18.89 6.61
CA GLY A 39 5.02 20.16 6.55
C GLY A 39 6.48 20.09 7.04
N LEU A 40 6.93 18.96 7.60
CA LEU A 40 8.34 18.76 7.97
C LEU A 40 9.14 18.10 6.82
N ASP A 41 10.45 17.97 6.98
CA ASP A 41 11.29 17.16 6.10
C ASP A 41 11.01 15.65 6.27
N ASP A 42 11.53 14.83 5.35
CA ASP A 42 11.20 13.41 5.30
C ASP A 42 11.79 12.60 6.46
N TYR A 43 12.94 13.00 7.02
CA TYR A 43 13.51 12.34 8.19
C TYR A 43 12.68 12.64 9.43
N ALA A 44 12.28 13.90 9.64
CA ALA A 44 11.41 14.29 10.75
C ALA A 44 10.02 13.62 10.66
N LYS A 45 9.42 13.58 9.46
CA LYS A 45 8.18 12.82 9.22
C LYS A 45 8.34 11.35 9.58
N ALA A 46 9.38 10.70 9.07
CA ALA A 46 9.64 9.29 9.31
C ALA A 46 9.82 9.01 10.81
N GLU A 47 10.63 9.81 11.50
CA GLU A 47 10.87 9.67 12.93
C GLU A 47 9.59 9.73 13.76
N LEU A 48 8.73 10.74 13.50
CA LEU A 48 7.44 10.86 14.20
C LEU A 48 6.51 9.67 13.91
N ARG A 49 6.47 9.18 12.66
CA ARG A 49 5.68 8.00 12.30
C ARG A 49 6.20 6.75 13.00
N TYR A 50 7.50 6.49 13.03
CA TYR A 50 8.06 5.36 13.76
C TYR A 50 7.92 5.50 15.28
N ASN A 51 7.92 6.72 15.82
CA ASN A 51 7.61 6.96 17.23
C ASN A 51 6.16 6.58 17.57
N LEU A 52 5.19 6.87 16.69
CA LEU A 52 3.82 6.39 16.84
C LEU A 52 3.78 4.85 16.92
N LEU A 53 4.45 4.18 15.97
CA LEU A 53 4.48 2.71 15.89
C LEU A 53 5.15 2.09 17.12
N GLY A 54 6.27 2.64 17.57
CA GLY A 54 7.07 2.09 18.66
C GLY A 54 7.61 0.68 18.35
N GLY A 55 7.93 -0.07 19.40
CA GLY A 55 8.32 -1.48 19.27
C GLY A 55 9.66 -1.70 18.57
N LYS A 56 9.77 -2.80 17.83
CA LYS A 56 11.02 -3.20 17.16
C LYS A 56 11.29 -2.32 15.93
N ILE A 57 10.26 -1.91 15.21
CA ILE A 57 10.40 -1.12 13.98
C ILE A 57 10.93 0.28 14.26
N GLN A 58 10.55 0.89 15.39
CA GLN A 58 11.14 2.15 15.83
C GLN A 58 12.64 2.02 16.11
N LYS A 59 13.05 0.93 16.76
CA LYS A 59 14.48 0.67 17.01
C LYS A 59 15.24 0.45 15.70
N ALA A 60 14.64 -0.27 14.76
CA ALA A 60 15.21 -0.47 13.42
C ALA A 60 15.42 0.86 12.69
N PHE A 61 14.43 1.75 12.68
CA PHE A 61 14.58 3.10 12.12
C PHE A 61 15.71 3.88 12.79
N LYS A 62 15.80 3.85 14.14
CA LYS A 62 16.87 4.57 14.86
C LYS A 62 18.27 4.07 14.49
N ASN A 63 18.41 2.78 14.22
CA ASN A 63 19.69 2.18 13.83
C ASN A 63 20.05 2.47 12.36
N GLU A 64 19.07 2.62 11.47
CA GLU A 64 19.29 2.72 10.03
C GLU A 64 18.31 3.74 9.38
N LYS A 65 18.39 5.01 9.80
CA LYS A 65 17.42 6.05 9.43
C LYS A 65 17.19 6.16 7.91
N THR A 66 18.27 6.14 7.13
CA THR A 66 18.23 6.30 5.67
C THR A 66 17.39 5.21 4.99
N SER A 67 17.53 3.96 5.42
CA SER A 67 16.81 2.82 4.82
C SER A 67 15.32 2.78 5.15
N TYR A 68 14.87 3.62 6.10
CA TYR A 68 13.50 3.66 6.60
C TYR A 68 12.80 5.00 6.36
N VAL A 69 13.49 5.99 5.78
CA VAL A 69 12.95 7.35 5.56
C VAL A 69 11.69 7.32 4.68
N ASN A 70 11.67 6.46 3.67
CA ASN A 70 10.50 6.28 2.82
C ASN A 70 9.43 5.43 3.52
N THR A 71 8.34 6.10 3.93
CA THR A 71 7.28 5.48 4.73
C THR A 71 6.02 5.15 3.93
N CYS A 72 6.03 5.16 2.59
CA CYS A 72 4.83 4.88 1.78
C CYS A 72 4.18 3.52 2.08
N ALA A 73 4.93 2.43 1.97
CA ALA A 73 4.44 1.09 2.28
C ALA A 73 4.15 0.88 3.78
N VAL A 74 4.86 1.60 4.66
CA VAL A 74 4.58 1.60 6.10
C VAL A 74 3.22 2.22 6.40
N ARG A 75 2.86 3.34 5.75
CA ARG A 75 1.56 3.99 5.89
C ARG A 75 0.43 3.08 5.42
N VAL A 76 0.59 2.41 4.27
CA VAL A 76 -0.39 1.41 3.79
C VAL A 76 -0.45 0.20 4.72
N SER A 77 0.69 -0.27 5.24
CA SER A 77 0.72 -1.38 6.21
C SER A 77 -0.04 -1.04 7.50
N TYR A 78 0.17 0.16 8.04
CA TYR A 78 -0.59 0.67 9.18
C TYR A 78 -2.09 0.70 8.85
N ALA A 79 -2.45 1.26 7.69
CA ALA A 79 -3.84 1.35 7.26
C ALA A 79 -4.52 -0.02 7.12
N LEU A 80 -3.82 -1.05 6.66
CA LEU A 80 -4.34 -2.42 6.60
C LEU A 80 -4.48 -3.03 8.00
N ASN A 81 -3.46 -2.91 8.85
CA ASN A 81 -3.46 -3.46 10.21
C ASN A 81 -4.62 -2.91 11.05
N TYR A 82 -4.82 -1.60 11.03
CA TYR A 82 -5.87 -0.92 11.79
C TYR A 82 -7.19 -0.75 11.02
N GLY A 83 -7.19 -1.01 9.70
CA GLY A 83 -8.37 -0.95 8.82
C GLY A 83 -9.11 -2.28 8.65
N GLY A 84 -8.72 -3.34 9.36
CA GLY A 84 -9.45 -4.62 9.40
C GLY A 84 -8.79 -5.79 8.65
N MET A 85 -7.56 -5.61 8.17
CA MET A 85 -6.73 -6.66 7.55
C MET A 85 -5.34 -6.73 8.20
N PRO A 86 -5.23 -7.34 9.41
CA PRO A 86 -3.94 -7.54 10.07
C PRO A 86 -2.97 -8.33 9.19
N ILE A 87 -1.82 -7.73 8.87
CA ILE A 87 -0.82 -8.26 7.93
C ILE A 87 -0.29 -9.60 8.42
N GLU A 88 0.01 -9.75 9.71
CA GLU A 88 0.51 -11.02 10.27
C GLU A 88 -0.43 -12.18 9.94
N LYS A 89 -1.73 -12.01 10.25
CA LYS A 89 -2.76 -13.01 9.96
C LYS A 89 -2.90 -13.24 8.47
N SER A 90 -2.79 -12.18 7.67
CA SER A 90 -2.80 -12.31 6.23
C SER A 90 -1.59 -13.08 5.72
N LEU A 91 -0.38 -12.89 6.24
CA LEU A 91 0.80 -13.65 5.83
C LEU A 91 0.67 -15.15 6.16
N LEU A 92 0.04 -15.49 7.28
CA LEU A 92 -0.14 -16.87 7.77
C LEU A 92 -1.35 -17.60 7.18
N ASN A 93 -2.44 -16.88 6.87
CA ASN A 93 -3.66 -17.54 6.43
C ASN A 93 -3.58 -17.98 4.96
N ASN A 94 -3.69 -19.30 4.81
CA ASN A 94 -3.86 -20.11 3.60
C ASN A 94 -4.81 -19.46 2.59
N ALA A 95 -4.26 -18.64 1.72
CA ALA A 95 -4.91 -18.35 0.48
C ALA A 95 -4.67 -19.55 -0.45
N LYS A 96 -5.73 -20.01 -1.12
CA LYS A 96 -5.81 -21.13 -2.07
C LYS A 96 -4.86 -20.95 -3.26
N HIS A 97 -3.57 -20.84 -3.02
CA HIS A 97 -2.56 -20.57 -4.04
C HIS A 97 -1.52 -21.66 -4.08
N ASN A 98 -0.93 -21.81 -5.25
CA ASN A 98 0.19 -22.69 -5.51
C ASN A 98 1.35 -22.43 -4.52
N GLU A 99 2.21 -23.43 -4.32
CA GLU A 99 3.32 -23.38 -3.37
C GLU A 99 4.22 -22.15 -3.54
N ARG A 100 4.36 -21.63 -4.77
CA ARG A 100 5.12 -20.41 -5.04
C ARG A 100 4.60 -19.19 -4.27
N HIS A 101 3.28 -18.95 -4.24
CA HIS A 101 2.72 -17.83 -3.51
C HIS A 101 2.93 -17.95 -1.99
N LYS A 102 2.85 -19.18 -1.45
CA LYS A 102 3.13 -19.43 -0.02
C LYS A 102 4.57 -19.07 0.32
N THR A 103 5.53 -19.50 -0.50
CA THR A 103 6.95 -19.17 -0.33
C THR A 103 7.19 -17.66 -0.35
N ILE A 104 6.55 -16.92 -1.26
CA ILE A 104 6.69 -15.46 -1.34
C ILE A 104 6.15 -14.80 -0.06
N LEU A 105 4.95 -15.17 0.41
CA LEU A 105 4.40 -14.62 1.65
C LEU A 105 5.26 -14.97 2.87
N GLN A 106 5.80 -16.19 2.93
CA GLN A 106 6.72 -16.59 3.98
C GLN A 106 8.02 -15.76 3.93
N ASN A 107 8.54 -15.46 2.75
CA ASN A 107 9.72 -14.59 2.60
C ASN A 107 9.43 -13.16 3.09
N ILE A 108 8.27 -12.58 2.75
CA ILE A 108 7.85 -11.28 3.26
C ILE A 108 7.77 -11.30 4.80
N LYS A 109 7.20 -12.36 5.38
CA LYS A 109 7.17 -12.55 6.84
C LYS A 109 8.58 -12.62 7.43
N ASN A 110 9.45 -13.47 6.88
CA ASN A 110 10.82 -13.66 7.34
C ASN A 110 11.63 -12.35 7.26
N MET A 111 11.41 -11.54 6.21
CA MET A 111 12.02 -10.21 6.10
C MET A 111 11.52 -9.28 7.20
N ALA A 112 10.22 -9.27 7.50
CA ALA A 112 9.69 -8.47 8.60
C ALA A 112 10.31 -8.85 9.95
N GLU A 113 10.51 -10.14 10.21
CA GLU A 113 11.16 -10.63 11.43
C GLU A 113 12.66 -10.30 11.46
N LYS A 114 13.39 -10.63 10.39
CA LYS A 114 14.83 -10.39 10.26
C LYS A 114 15.19 -8.92 10.44
N TYR A 115 14.40 -8.02 9.85
CA TYR A 115 14.62 -6.58 9.90
C TYR A 115 13.82 -5.87 10.99
N ASN A 116 13.25 -6.61 11.96
CA ASN A 116 12.57 -6.03 13.12
C ASN A 116 11.39 -5.10 12.77
N ARG A 117 10.68 -5.36 11.66
CA ARG A 117 9.55 -4.56 11.14
C ARG A 117 8.23 -4.89 11.85
N ILE A 118 8.27 -4.84 13.18
CA ILE A 118 7.16 -5.18 14.07
C ILE A 118 6.93 -4.03 15.06
N ASP A 119 5.69 -3.54 15.19
CA ASP A 119 5.36 -2.43 16.10
C ASP A 119 5.16 -2.88 17.57
N LYS A 120 4.82 -1.92 18.45
CA LYS A 120 4.59 -2.18 19.88
C LYS A 120 3.39 -3.09 20.17
N ASN A 121 2.49 -3.25 19.20
CA ASN A 121 1.28 -4.06 19.27
C ASN A 121 1.45 -5.42 18.55
N ASN A 122 2.69 -5.78 18.20
CA ASN A 122 3.05 -6.98 17.44
C ASN A 122 2.49 -7.03 16.01
N ASN A 123 2.08 -5.90 15.42
CA ASN A 123 1.69 -5.87 14.01
C ASN A 123 2.92 -5.90 13.11
N TYR A 124 2.80 -6.62 12.00
CA TYR A 124 3.85 -6.73 10.98
C TYR A 124 3.70 -5.62 9.93
N TYR A 125 4.84 -5.14 9.43
CA TYR A 125 4.89 -4.06 8.43
C TYR A 125 5.66 -4.49 7.19
N ILE A 126 5.04 -4.27 6.04
CA ILE A 126 5.71 -4.30 4.74
C ILE A 126 6.24 -2.87 4.50
N THR A 127 7.54 -2.74 4.31
CA THR A 127 8.21 -1.43 4.21
C THR A 127 8.64 -1.08 2.78
N ASN A 128 8.34 -1.94 1.80
CA ASN A 128 8.69 -1.75 0.39
C ASN A 128 7.43 -1.81 -0.50
N SER A 129 7.32 -0.89 -1.46
CA SER A 129 6.15 -0.79 -2.36
C SER A 129 5.96 -2.01 -3.26
N ILE A 130 7.04 -2.65 -3.72
CA ILE A 130 7.00 -3.85 -4.56
C ILE A 130 6.55 -5.08 -3.75
N ASP A 131 7.01 -5.20 -2.51
CA ASP A 131 6.53 -6.23 -1.59
C ASP A 131 5.03 -6.01 -1.28
N MET A 132 4.60 -4.75 -1.13
CA MET A 132 3.19 -4.41 -0.93
C MET A 132 2.36 -4.79 -2.17
N GLU A 133 2.77 -4.39 -3.38
CA GLU A 133 2.13 -4.81 -4.64
C GLU A 133 2.00 -6.33 -4.72
N THR A 134 3.10 -7.05 -4.46
CA THR A 134 3.14 -8.52 -4.48
C THR A 134 2.18 -9.12 -3.46
N PHE A 135 2.17 -8.57 -2.24
CA PHE A 135 1.25 -9.00 -1.19
C PHE A 135 -0.22 -8.81 -1.59
N LEU A 136 -0.58 -7.63 -2.14
CA LEU A 136 -1.93 -7.33 -2.59
C LEU A 136 -2.34 -8.23 -3.74
N TRP A 137 -1.47 -8.44 -4.73
CA TRP A 137 -1.73 -9.36 -5.85
C TRP A 137 -2.00 -10.79 -5.35
N ILE A 138 -1.17 -11.30 -4.44
CA ILE A 138 -1.38 -12.64 -3.88
C ILE A 138 -2.68 -12.69 -3.07
N LYS A 139 -3.04 -11.65 -2.31
CA LYS A 139 -4.23 -11.69 -1.45
C LYS A 139 -5.54 -11.41 -2.17
N TRP A 140 -5.52 -10.55 -3.17
CA TRP A 140 -6.73 -10.03 -3.80
C TRP A 140 -6.85 -10.39 -5.28
N GLY A 141 -5.81 -10.99 -5.88
CA GLY A 141 -5.77 -11.35 -7.29
C GLY A 141 -5.53 -10.15 -8.19
N THR A 142 -6.03 -10.26 -9.42
CA THR A 142 -5.87 -9.23 -10.46
C THR A 142 -6.44 -7.87 -9.99
N PRO A 143 -5.69 -6.77 -10.17
CA PRO A 143 -6.18 -5.42 -9.92
C PRO A 143 -7.38 -5.07 -10.81
N GLU A 144 -8.28 -4.20 -10.34
CA GLU A 144 -9.37 -3.65 -11.17
C GLU A 144 -8.84 -2.71 -12.26
N PHE A 145 -7.68 -2.11 -12.05
CA PHE A 145 -6.98 -1.34 -13.08
C PHE A 145 -5.50 -1.69 -13.07
N LEU A 146 -5.02 -2.09 -14.25
CA LEU A 146 -3.66 -2.49 -14.50
C LEU A 146 -3.17 -1.82 -15.79
N GLN A 147 -2.18 -0.95 -15.67
CA GLN A 147 -1.47 -0.37 -16.79
C GLN A 147 0.00 -0.74 -16.66
N LYS A 148 0.59 -1.29 -17.72
CA LYS A 148 1.99 -1.71 -17.78
C LYS A 148 2.70 -1.07 -18.95
N ASN A 149 4.03 -1.11 -18.91
CA ASN A 149 4.93 -0.68 -19.99
C ASN A 149 4.69 0.77 -20.40
N ILE A 150 4.36 1.64 -19.43
CA ILE A 150 4.25 3.07 -19.70
C ILE A 150 5.67 3.61 -19.95
N THR A 151 5.87 4.26 -21.08
CA THR A 151 7.20 4.72 -21.51
C THR A 151 7.39 6.23 -21.42
N ASP A 152 6.31 7.01 -21.26
CA ASP A 152 6.38 8.46 -21.20
C ASP A 152 5.30 9.08 -20.29
N LYS A 153 5.34 10.40 -20.19
CA LYS A 153 4.46 11.18 -19.31
C LYS A 153 3.05 11.35 -19.89
N PHE A 154 2.92 11.41 -21.22
CA PHE A 154 1.61 11.49 -21.85
C PHE A 154 0.79 10.24 -21.53
N ASP A 155 1.42 9.07 -21.58
CA ASP A 155 0.81 7.81 -21.14
C ASP A 155 0.45 7.81 -19.65
N ASN A 156 1.24 8.44 -18.78
CA ASN A 156 0.88 8.62 -17.37
C ASN A 156 -0.40 9.46 -17.20
N GLU A 157 -0.53 10.56 -17.95
CA GLU A 157 -1.72 11.43 -17.92
C GLU A 157 -2.96 10.68 -18.45
N VAL A 158 -2.82 9.94 -19.56
CA VAL A 158 -3.87 9.08 -20.09
C VAL A 158 -4.28 8.01 -19.06
N ALA A 159 -3.32 7.41 -18.37
CA ALA A 159 -3.61 6.44 -17.33
C ALA A 159 -4.32 7.05 -16.11
N LEU A 160 -3.97 8.28 -15.72
CA LEU A 160 -4.65 9.02 -14.66
C LEU A 160 -6.12 9.27 -15.03
N GLU A 161 -6.42 9.69 -16.27
CA GLU A 161 -7.80 9.90 -16.70
C GLU A 161 -8.61 8.61 -16.70
N LYS A 162 -8.04 7.49 -17.14
CA LYS A 162 -8.69 6.18 -17.03
C LYS A 162 -8.94 5.78 -15.57
N LEU A 163 -7.99 6.05 -14.67
CA LEU A 163 -8.13 5.77 -13.25
C LEU A 163 -9.27 6.58 -12.62
N LYS A 164 -9.40 7.87 -12.96
CA LYS A 164 -10.52 8.73 -12.53
C LYS A 164 -11.87 8.21 -13.03
N GLN A 165 -11.93 7.75 -14.28
CA GLN A 165 -13.14 7.19 -14.88
C GLN A 165 -13.65 5.93 -14.18
N LEU A 166 -12.79 5.19 -13.44
CA LEU A 166 -13.25 4.07 -12.62
C LEU A 166 -14.26 4.51 -11.56
N ASN A 167 -14.16 5.75 -11.07
CA ASN A 167 -14.96 6.27 -9.96
C ASN A 167 -14.96 5.34 -8.73
N LYS A 168 -13.79 4.74 -8.47
CA LYS A 168 -13.54 3.75 -7.41
C LYS A 168 -12.49 4.25 -6.44
N GLN A 169 -12.47 3.64 -5.26
CA GLN A 169 -11.60 4.00 -4.16
C GLN A 169 -10.91 2.75 -3.61
N GLY A 170 -9.65 2.86 -3.22
CA GLY A 170 -8.88 1.70 -2.81
C GLY A 170 -7.39 1.94 -2.70
N ILE A 171 -6.60 0.88 -2.87
CA ILE A 171 -5.13 0.94 -2.78
C ILE A 171 -4.55 0.97 -4.19
N ILE A 172 -3.57 1.84 -4.39
CA ILE A 172 -2.82 1.96 -5.64
C ILE A 172 -1.33 1.75 -5.37
N THR A 173 -0.69 0.98 -6.24
CA THR A 173 0.77 0.84 -6.31
C THR A 173 1.24 1.29 -7.68
N MET A 174 2.40 1.95 -7.69
CA MET A 174 3.04 2.48 -8.88
C MET A 174 4.49 2.02 -8.87
N ARG A 175 4.99 1.56 -10.02
CA ARG A 175 6.42 1.30 -10.20
C ARG A 175 7.09 2.53 -10.81
N ILE A 176 8.11 3.01 -10.12
CA ILE A 176 8.78 4.28 -10.43
C ILE A 176 10.23 4.13 -10.01
N SER A 177 11.17 4.48 -10.87
CA SER A 177 12.60 4.36 -10.57
C SER A 177 13.13 5.60 -9.84
N PHE A 178 12.98 5.68 -8.52
CA PHE A 178 13.59 6.72 -7.68
C PHE A 178 14.99 6.32 -7.20
N ILE A 179 15.72 7.28 -6.62
CA ILE A 179 17.04 7.02 -6.01
C ILE A 179 16.95 6.12 -4.77
N ASP A 180 15.83 6.19 -4.04
CA ASP A 180 15.61 5.53 -2.75
C ASP A 180 14.51 4.44 -2.80
N ALA A 181 13.75 4.34 -3.91
CA ALA A 181 12.64 3.40 -4.05
C ALA A 181 12.34 3.04 -5.51
N ASN A 182 11.87 1.81 -5.73
CA ASN A 182 11.43 1.33 -7.05
C ASN A 182 9.91 1.42 -7.25
N GLY A 183 9.22 2.12 -6.35
CA GLY A 183 7.78 2.33 -6.47
C GLY A 183 7.19 3.12 -5.32
N HIS A 184 5.93 3.49 -5.51
CA HIS A 184 5.14 4.24 -4.54
C HIS A 184 3.82 3.52 -4.29
N THR A 185 3.34 3.53 -3.06
CA THR A 185 2.02 3.00 -2.71
C THR A 185 1.28 3.95 -1.78
N THR A 186 -0.01 4.13 -2.08
CA THR A 186 -0.89 5.06 -1.37
C THR A 186 -2.35 4.62 -1.55
N LEU A 187 -3.28 5.41 -1.04
CA LEU A 187 -4.70 5.24 -1.31
C LEU A 187 -5.15 6.16 -2.45
N TRP A 188 -6.09 5.66 -3.25
CA TRP A 188 -6.78 6.39 -4.30
C TRP A 188 -8.24 6.62 -3.88
N ASP A 189 -8.69 7.87 -3.91
CA ASP A 189 -10.04 8.29 -3.53
C ASP A 189 -10.75 8.90 -4.73
N LYS A 190 -11.12 8.04 -5.70
CA LYS A 190 -11.87 8.36 -6.94
C LYS A 190 -11.19 9.30 -7.92
N ASP A 191 -10.68 10.43 -7.47
CA ASP A 191 -10.08 11.48 -8.28
C ASP A 191 -8.72 11.95 -7.74
N ASN A 192 -8.36 11.60 -6.51
CA ASN A 192 -7.16 12.08 -5.84
C ASN A 192 -6.39 10.98 -5.09
N PHE A 193 -5.07 11.16 -5.02
CA PHE A 193 -4.22 10.40 -4.10
C PHE A 193 -4.34 10.95 -2.68
N VAL A 194 -4.57 10.08 -1.70
CA VAL A 194 -4.87 10.51 -0.32
C VAL A 194 -3.67 11.16 0.37
N ASP A 195 -2.44 10.84 -0.04
CA ASP A 195 -1.23 11.52 0.42
C ASP A 195 -0.77 12.68 -0.44
N SER A 196 -1.61 13.11 -1.39
CA SER A 196 -1.38 14.27 -2.26
C SER A 196 -0.18 14.14 -3.21
N THR A 197 0.48 12.98 -3.28
CA THR A 197 1.55 12.74 -4.26
C THR A 197 0.96 12.29 -5.58
N ASN A 198 1.10 13.09 -6.65
CA ASN A 198 0.60 12.74 -7.98
C ASN A 198 1.75 12.55 -8.98
N TYR A 199 2.50 11.45 -8.83
CA TYR A 199 3.62 11.15 -9.72
C TYR A 199 3.24 10.96 -11.19
N LEU A 200 1.95 10.78 -11.51
CA LEU A 200 1.49 10.68 -12.90
C LEU A 200 1.55 12.02 -13.64
N THR A 201 1.45 13.15 -12.92
CA THR A 201 1.47 14.50 -13.52
C THR A 201 2.60 15.38 -12.98
N THR A 202 3.15 15.07 -11.81
CA THR A 202 4.22 15.87 -11.20
C THR A 202 5.51 15.78 -12.02
N TYR A 203 6.11 16.96 -12.23
CA TYR A 203 7.51 17.15 -12.61
C TYR A 203 8.24 17.63 -11.35
N MET A 204 9.29 16.93 -10.92
CA MET A 204 10.02 17.29 -9.70
C MET A 204 11.11 18.34 -10.02
N ILE A 205 11.22 19.31 -9.12
CA ILE A 205 12.27 20.35 -9.13
C ILE A 205 13.43 19.80 -8.29
N ASP A 206 14.66 19.90 -8.80
CA ASP A 206 15.86 19.53 -8.04
C ASP A 206 16.16 20.54 -6.91
N ASP A 207 17.08 20.18 -6.02
CA ASP A 207 17.49 20.98 -4.86
C ASP A 207 18.09 22.36 -5.23
N TYR A 208 18.31 22.63 -6.52
CA TYR A 208 18.89 23.88 -7.04
C TYR A 208 17.86 24.77 -7.74
N GLY A 209 16.56 24.45 -7.65
CA GLY A 209 15.51 25.23 -8.28
C GLY A 209 15.47 25.09 -9.80
N LYS A 210 16.14 24.07 -10.36
CA LYS A 210 15.96 23.65 -11.75
C LYS A 210 15.01 22.45 -11.77
N THR A 211 13.89 22.54 -12.50
CA THR A 211 13.17 21.33 -12.94
C THR A 211 14.17 20.51 -13.79
N HIS A 212 14.29 19.18 -13.70
CA HIS A 212 13.39 18.23 -14.37
C HIS A 212 13.71 16.77 -13.94
N TYR A 213 13.45 16.38 -12.70
CA TYR A 213 13.26 14.95 -12.46
C TYR A 213 11.82 14.62 -12.86
N ASN A 214 11.66 14.03 -14.05
CA ASN A 214 10.38 13.56 -14.58
C ASN A 214 10.28 12.06 -14.34
N PRO A 215 9.88 11.59 -13.13
CA PRO A 215 9.67 10.19 -12.93
C PRO A 215 8.56 9.73 -13.88
N ILE A 216 8.89 8.76 -14.71
CA ILE A 216 7.90 8.03 -15.51
C ILE A 216 7.42 6.88 -14.64
N VAL A 217 6.14 6.89 -14.30
CA VAL A 217 5.50 5.71 -13.71
C VAL A 217 5.40 4.67 -14.81
N THR A 218 6.02 3.50 -14.62
CA THR A 218 6.11 2.45 -15.66
C THR A 218 4.99 1.41 -15.55
N GLU A 219 4.46 1.23 -14.34
CA GLU A 219 3.31 0.36 -14.07
C GLU A 219 2.39 0.96 -13.00
N ILE A 220 1.08 0.74 -13.13
CA ILE A 220 0.05 1.16 -12.18
C ILE A 220 -0.86 -0.03 -11.89
N HIS A 221 -1.06 -0.35 -10.62
CA HIS A 221 -1.92 -1.43 -10.17
C HIS A 221 -2.87 -0.89 -9.10
N PHE A 222 -4.17 -1.02 -9.30
CA PHE A 222 -5.20 -0.51 -8.39
C PHE A 222 -6.17 -1.62 -7.96
N TRP A 223 -6.36 -1.75 -6.64
CA TRP A 223 -7.34 -2.63 -6.02
C TRP A 223 -8.41 -1.85 -5.27
N GLU A 224 -9.65 -2.01 -5.68
CA GLU A 224 -10.83 -1.43 -5.04
C GLU A 224 -11.00 -1.98 -3.61
N LEU A 225 -11.30 -1.10 -2.65
CA LEU A 225 -11.72 -1.49 -1.30
C LEU A 225 -13.24 -1.45 -1.19
N ILE A 226 -13.80 -2.23 -0.26
CA ILE A 226 -15.24 -2.34 -0.10
C ILE A 226 -15.80 -0.97 0.30
N GLY A 227 -16.60 -0.37 -0.59
CA GLY A 227 -17.34 0.85 -0.28
C GLY A 227 -18.31 0.61 0.88
N GLY A 228 -18.54 1.62 1.71
CA GLY A 228 -19.61 1.54 2.71
C GLY A 228 -20.92 1.19 2.02
N LEU A 229 -21.63 0.19 2.53
CA LEU A 229 -23.03 -0.04 2.16
C LEU A 229 -23.76 1.29 2.44
N LYS A 230 -24.34 1.87 1.40
CA LYS A 230 -25.31 2.95 1.55
C LYS A 230 -26.59 2.40 2.13
#